data_AF-A0A9N7Q8H9-F1
#
_entry.id   AF-A0A9N7Q8H9-F1
#
_cell.length_a   1.000
_cell.length_b   1.000
_cell.length_c   1.000
_cell.angle_alpha   90.00
_cell.angle_beta   90.00
_cell.angle_gamma   90.00
#
_symmetry.space_group_name_H-M   'P 1'
#
loop_
_entity.id
_entity.type
_entity.pdbx_description
1 polymer ?
#
loop_
_entity_poly.entity_id
_entity_poly.type
_entity_poly.pdbx_seq_one_letter_code
_entity_poly.pdbx_strand_id
1 'polypeptide(L)'
;MRSHHYVRRQPDWTAAAVSGLAAGALLLVLELFWSSMVSGVNPWVATRMIAAIVMGPDELQTSLFSIGTVAAALVIHFVLGAVLGMILAAIIAPFTLDSSLGMAMLAGAVFGLVVYFFNFFVMTRAFSWFIEVRGWHTFIGHVIFGVAAAACYWKLESKDVSH
;
A
#
# COMPACT_ATOMS: atom_id res chain seq x y z
N MET A 1 -29.55 10.52 29.45
CA MET A 1 -29.04 10.43 28.07
C MET A 1 -27.61 10.94 28.07
N ARG A 2 -26.61 10.04 28.09
CA ARG A 2 -25.19 10.43 27.92
C ARG A 2 -24.98 10.63 26.41
N SER A 3 -24.80 11.86 25.97
CA SER A 3 -24.28 12.14 24.64
C SER A 3 -22.93 11.44 24.51
N HIS A 4 -22.82 10.49 23.58
CA HIS A 4 -21.53 9.95 23.17
C HIS A 4 -20.73 11.13 22.60
N HIS A 5 -19.91 11.76 23.45
CA HIS A 5 -18.90 12.69 22.98
C HIS A 5 -18.02 11.90 22.03
N TYR A 6 -18.11 12.23 20.74
CA TYR A 6 -17.19 11.77 19.71
C TYR A 6 -15.80 12.33 20.06
N VAL A 7 -15.08 11.62 20.91
CA VAL A 7 -13.67 11.90 21.18
C VAL A 7 -12.92 11.37 19.99
N ARG A 8 -12.46 12.24 19.09
CA ARG A 8 -11.55 11.86 18.00
C ARG A 8 -10.32 11.21 18.62
N ARG A 9 -10.21 9.88 18.54
CA ARG A 9 -8.98 9.19 18.89
C ARG A 9 -7.92 9.57 17.85
N GLN A 10 -6.77 10.03 18.31
CA GLN A 10 -5.63 10.24 17.42
C GLN A 10 -5.02 8.87 17.06
N PRO A 11 -4.63 8.65 15.80
CA PRO A 11 -3.94 7.43 15.42
C PRO A 11 -2.59 7.30 16.11
N ASP A 12 -2.16 6.07 16.39
CA ASP A 12 -0.74 5.81 16.64
C ASP A 12 0.01 5.87 15.30
N TRP A 13 0.72 6.98 15.08
CA TRP A 13 1.43 7.22 13.82
C TRP A 13 2.59 6.24 13.59
N THR A 14 3.21 5.73 14.66
CA THR A 14 4.32 4.77 14.55
C THR A 14 3.76 3.42 14.12
N ALA A 15 2.73 2.93 14.80
CA ALA A 15 2.02 1.70 14.42
C ALA A 15 1.47 1.78 13.00
N ALA A 16 0.93 2.94 12.60
CA ALA A 16 0.40 3.18 11.26
C ALA A 16 1.49 3.10 10.18
N ALA A 17 2.63 3.78 10.39
CA ALA A 17 3.75 3.74 9.46
C ALA A 17 4.32 2.33 9.34
N VAL A 18 4.55 1.62 10.46
CA VAL A 18 5.04 0.24 10.47
C VAL A 18 4.09 -0.72 9.76
N SER A 19 2.77 -0.54 9.95
CA SER A 19 1.75 -1.35 9.27
C SER A 19 1.77 -1.13 7.76
N GLY A 20 1.93 0.13 7.33
CA GLY A 20 2.10 0.48 5.93
C GLY A 20 3.37 -0.12 5.30
N LEU A 21 4.49 -0.11 6.01
CA LEU A 21 5.74 -0.76 5.59
C LEU A 21 5.58 -2.28 5.45
N ALA A 22 4.97 -2.93 6.44
CA ALA A 22 4.75 -4.37 6.44
C ALA A 22 3.82 -4.80 5.29
N ALA A 23 2.73 -4.07 5.07
CA ALA A 23 1.82 -4.31 3.95
C ALA A 23 2.49 -4.01 2.60
N GLY A 24 3.33 -2.98 2.52
CA GLY A 24 4.13 -2.67 1.34
C GLY A 24 5.09 -3.81 0.98
N ALA A 25 5.78 -4.39 1.97
CA ALA A 25 6.63 -5.57 1.77
C ALA A 25 5.82 -6.78 1.26
N LEU A 26 4.64 -7.03 1.84
CA LEU A 26 3.75 -8.10 1.39
C LEU A 26 3.31 -7.90 -0.07
N LEU A 27 2.93 -6.67 -0.45
CA LEU A 27 2.55 -6.34 -1.82
C LEU A 27 3.71 -6.57 -2.80
N LEU A 28 4.93 -6.21 -2.41
CA LEU A 28 6.14 -6.47 -3.21
C LEU A 28 6.35 -7.96 -3.44
N VAL A 29 6.22 -8.79 -2.39
CA VAL A 29 6.35 -10.25 -2.52
C VAL A 29 5.26 -10.82 -3.44
N LEU A 30 4.04 -10.31 -3.34
CA LEU A 30 2.92 -10.74 -4.20
C LEU A 30 3.17 -10.38 -5.67
N GLU A 31 3.69 -9.18 -5.94
CA GLU A 31 4.02 -8.75 -7.31
C GLU A 31 5.14 -9.60 -7.91
N LEU A 32 6.18 -9.90 -7.13
CA LEU A 32 7.26 -10.80 -7.55
C LEU A 32 6.73 -12.21 -7.82
N PHE A 33 5.87 -12.73 -6.96
CA PHE A 33 5.22 -14.03 -7.17
C PHE A 33 4.41 -14.02 -8.47
N TRP A 34 3.63 -12.97 -8.71
CA TRP A 34 2.75 -12.91 -9.86
C TRP A 34 3.50 -12.84 -11.19
N SER A 35 4.49 -11.95 -11.25
CA SER A 35 5.34 -11.76 -12.42
C SER A 35 6.13 -13.02 -12.76
N SER A 36 6.76 -13.65 -11.77
CA SER A 36 7.64 -14.81 -11.98
C SER A 36 6.90 -16.13 -12.17
N MET A 37 5.84 -16.40 -11.40
CA MET A 37 5.22 -17.72 -11.35
C MET A 37 3.92 -17.83 -12.16
N VAL A 38 3.23 -16.71 -12.40
CA VAL A 38 1.92 -16.73 -13.08
C VAL A 38 2.01 -16.20 -14.50
N SER A 39 2.64 -15.03 -14.68
CA SER A 39 2.68 -14.36 -15.99
C SER A 39 3.92 -14.68 -16.83
N GLY A 40 4.97 -15.27 -16.23
CA GLY A 40 6.23 -15.59 -16.92
C GLY A 40 6.95 -14.36 -17.47
N VAL A 41 6.60 -13.17 -17.00
CA VAL A 41 7.19 -11.90 -17.40
C VAL A 41 8.38 -11.57 -16.51
N ASN A 42 9.25 -10.71 -17.02
CA ASN A 42 10.41 -10.25 -16.28
C ASN A 42 9.96 -9.55 -14.97
N PRO A 43 10.33 -10.06 -13.78
CA PRO A 43 9.88 -9.52 -12.50
C PRO A 43 10.40 -8.11 -12.21
N TRP A 44 11.43 -7.67 -12.95
CA TRP A 44 12.01 -6.35 -12.81
C TRP A 44 11.22 -5.25 -13.52
N VAL A 45 10.16 -5.58 -14.27
CA VAL A 45 9.30 -4.60 -14.95
C VAL A 45 8.68 -3.64 -13.92
N ALA A 46 8.04 -4.17 -12.88
CA ALA A 46 7.43 -3.35 -11.83
C ALA A 46 8.47 -2.44 -11.13
N THR A 47 9.66 -2.98 -10.86
CA THR A 47 10.77 -2.21 -10.28
C THR A 47 11.14 -1.00 -11.14
N ARG A 48 11.30 -1.18 -12.46
CA ARG A 48 11.62 -0.07 -13.37
C ARG A 48 10.49 0.95 -13.48
N MET A 49 9.24 0.48 -13.51
CA MET A 49 8.07 1.36 -13.55
C MET A 49 7.98 2.27 -12.32
N ILE A 50 8.31 1.75 -11.13
CA ILE A 50 8.34 2.54 -9.89
C ILE A 50 9.55 3.50 -9.91
N ALA A 51 10.73 3.03 -10.28
CA ALA A 51 11.93 3.87 -10.34
C ALA A 51 11.78 5.04 -11.34
N ALA A 52 11.10 4.80 -12.47
CA ALA A 52 10.85 5.80 -13.50
C ALA A 52 10.05 7.03 -13.00
N ILE A 53 9.34 6.93 -11.87
CA ILE A 53 8.66 8.06 -11.24
C ILE A 53 9.64 9.19 -10.91
N VAL A 54 10.86 8.85 -10.48
CA VAL A 54 11.90 9.84 -10.11
C VAL A 54 13.07 9.88 -11.09
N MET A 55 13.39 8.75 -11.72
CA MET A 55 14.51 8.63 -12.66
C MET A 55 14.13 9.00 -14.10
N GLY A 56 12.83 9.06 -14.42
CA GLY A 56 12.31 9.35 -15.75
C GLY A 56 12.02 8.08 -16.58
N PRO A 57 11.30 8.24 -17.71
CA PRO A 57 10.80 7.13 -18.51
C PRO A 57 11.89 6.36 -19.28
N ASP A 58 13.10 6.91 -19.42
CA ASP A 58 14.22 6.22 -20.07
C ASP A 58 14.60 4.93 -19.32
N GLU A 59 14.33 4.87 -18.01
CA GLU A 59 14.51 3.67 -17.20
C GLU A 59 13.64 2.49 -17.67
N LEU A 60 12.57 2.73 -18.42
CA LEU A 60 11.70 1.68 -18.94
C LEU A 60 12.33 0.92 -20.12
N GLN A 61 13.27 1.54 -20.84
CA GLN A 61 13.89 0.99 -22.05
C GLN A 61 15.04 0.00 -21.74
N THR A 62 15.61 0.08 -20.54
CA THR A 62 16.68 -0.82 -20.11
C THR A 62 16.12 -2.15 -19.59
N SER A 63 16.78 -3.25 -19.96
CA SER A 63 16.51 -4.58 -19.40
C SER A 63 17.58 -5.01 -18.39
N LEU A 64 18.62 -4.18 -18.19
CA LEU A 64 19.75 -4.50 -17.34
C LEU A 64 19.42 -4.25 -15.86
N PHE A 65 19.99 -5.09 -15.00
CA PHE A 65 19.91 -4.90 -13.55
C PHE A 65 20.75 -3.68 -13.14
N SER A 66 20.17 -2.80 -12.32
CA SER A 66 20.83 -1.62 -11.77
C SER A 66 20.49 -1.50 -10.28
N ILE A 67 21.53 -1.41 -9.44
CA ILE A 67 21.38 -1.20 -8.00
C ILE A 67 20.64 0.12 -7.72
N GLY A 68 20.94 1.17 -8.51
CA GLY A 68 20.28 2.48 -8.37
C GLY A 68 18.78 2.40 -8.61
N THR A 69 18.37 1.67 -9.66
CA THR A 69 16.96 1.45 -10.00
C THR A 69 16.22 0.69 -8.91
N VAL A 70 16.81 -0.41 -8.41
CA VAL A 70 16.22 -1.19 -7.31
C VAL A 70 16.11 -0.34 -6.05
N ALA A 71 17.16 0.41 -5.69
CA ALA A 71 17.13 1.28 -4.52
C ALA A 71 16.06 2.38 -4.63
N ALA A 72 15.98 3.07 -5.77
CA ALA A 72 14.96 4.09 -6.02
C ALA A 72 13.54 3.51 -5.91
N ALA A 73 13.30 2.36 -6.54
CA ALA A 73 12.01 1.68 -6.48
C ALA A 73 11.62 1.29 -5.04
N LEU A 74 12.54 0.70 -4.27
CA LEU A 74 12.29 0.30 -2.89
C LEU A 74 11.99 1.51 -1.99
N VAL A 75 12.76 2.60 -2.14
CA VAL A 75 12.52 3.84 -1.37
C VAL A 75 11.12 4.37 -1.65
N ILE A 76 10.74 4.50 -2.92
CA ILE A 76 9.41 4.99 -3.31
C ILE A 76 8.32 4.06 -2.76
N HIS A 77 8.48 2.75 -2.93
CA HIS A 77 7.49 1.75 -2.52
C HIS A 77 7.25 1.77 -1.01
N PHE A 78 8.32 1.80 -0.21
CA PHE A 78 8.19 1.81 1.25
C PHE A 78 7.73 3.16 1.80
N VAL A 79 8.17 4.28 1.21
CA VAL A 79 7.66 5.61 1.59
C VAL A 79 6.16 5.70 1.31
N LEU A 80 5.71 5.28 0.12
CA LEU A 80 4.28 5.23 -0.21
C LEU A 80 3.52 4.27 0.72
N GLY A 81 4.07 3.09 1.01
CA GLY A 81 3.49 2.14 1.95
C GLY A 81 3.25 2.78 3.33
N ALA A 82 4.27 3.41 3.90
CA ALA A 82 4.17 4.10 5.19
C ALA A 82 3.13 5.23 5.16
N VAL A 83 3.17 6.08 4.13
CA VAL A 83 2.21 7.19 3.97
C VAL A 83 0.77 6.68 3.85
N LEU A 84 0.53 5.66 3.03
CA LEU A 84 -0.79 5.05 2.87
C LEU A 84 -1.27 4.39 4.17
N GLY A 85 -0.38 3.73 4.92
CA GLY A 85 -0.69 3.20 6.24
C GLY A 85 -1.12 4.29 7.23
N MET A 86 -0.40 5.43 7.24
CA MET A 86 -0.78 6.60 8.05
C MET A 86 -2.13 7.19 7.63
N ILE A 87 -2.40 7.30 6.33
CA ILE A 87 -3.70 7.78 5.82
C ILE A 87 -4.82 6.84 6.25
N LEU A 88 -4.61 5.53 6.12
CA LEU A 88 -5.59 4.52 6.55
C LEU A 88 -5.87 4.63 8.06
N ALA A 89 -4.84 4.76 8.88
CA ALA A 89 -5.00 4.94 10.32
C ALA A 89 -5.75 6.24 10.68
N ALA A 90 -5.48 7.34 9.94
CA ALA A 90 -6.20 8.60 10.07
C ALA A 90 -7.69 8.51 9.69
N ILE A 91 -8.08 7.48 8.93
CA ILE A 91 -9.47 7.13 8.64
C ILE A 91 -10.00 6.20 9.74
N ILE A 92 -9.27 5.17 10.13
CA ILE A 92 -9.73 4.17 11.09
C ILE A 92 -9.99 4.78 12.48
N ALA A 93 -9.02 5.52 13.04
CA ALA A 93 -9.05 5.92 14.44
C ALA A 93 -10.21 6.89 14.79
N PRO A 94 -10.51 7.93 13.99
CA PRO A 94 -11.62 8.84 14.31
C PRO A 94 -12.99 8.15 14.21
N PHE A 95 -13.14 7.17 13.31
CA PHE A 95 -14.41 6.48 13.08
C PHE A 95 -14.53 5.16 13.87
N THR A 96 -13.56 4.83 14.72
CA THR A 96 -13.53 3.59 15.51
C THR A 96 -13.73 2.33 14.66
N LEU A 97 -13.22 2.34 13.43
CA LEU A 97 -13.36 1.21 12.49
C LEU A 97 -12.53 -0.01 12.91
N ASP A 98 -11.70 0.15 13.95
CA ASP A 98 -10.93 -0.87 14.63
C ASP A 98 -11.69 -1.57 15.78
N SER A 99 -12.98 -1.31 15.95
CA SER A 99 -13.81 -1.94 16.99
C SER A 99 -13.83 -3.48 16.93
N SER A 100 -13.56 -4.03 15.75
CA SER A 100 -13.32 -5.46 15.55
C SER A 100 -12.35 -5.67 14.40
N LEU A 101 -11.64 -6.82 14.41
CA LEU A 101 -10.73 -7.18 13.32
C LEU A 101 -11.45 -7.19 11.95
N GLY A 102 -12.68 -7.73 11.90
CA GLY A 102 -13.46 -7.77 10.66
C GLY A 102 -13.80 -6.39 10.11
N MET A 103 -14.15 -5.43 10.97
CA MET A 103 -14.42 -4.05 10.55
C MET A 103 -13.15 -3.36 10.06
N ALA A 104 -12.02 -3.56 10.75
CA ALA A 104 -10.73 -3.02 10.33
C ALA A 104 -10.32 -3.56 8.96
N MET A 105 -10.41 -4.87 8.76
CA MET A 105 -10.12 -5.52 7.48
C MET A 105 -11.04 -5.01 6.36
N LEU A 106 -12.32 -4.80 6.63
CA LEU A 106 -13.26 -4.23 5.64
C LEU A 106 -12.87 -2.79 5.26
N ALA A 107 -12.55 -1.95 6.24
CA ALA A 107 -12.07 -0.60 6.00
C ALA A 107 -10.78 -0.60 5.18
N GLY A 108 -9.85 -1.51 5.51
CA GLY A 108 -8.63 -1.76 4.75
C GLY A 108 -8.90 -2.19 3.31
N ALA A 109 -9.82 -3.13 3.09
CA ALA A 109 -10.18 -3.59 1.75
C ALA A 109 -10.74 -2.45 0.90
N VAL A 110 -11.68 -1.67 1.43
CA VAL A 110 -12.25 -0.50 0.74
C VAL A 110 -11.17 0.54 0.44
N PHE A 111 -10.28 0.81 1.40
CA PHE A 111 -9.15 1.71 1.19
C PHE A 111 -8.23 1.21 0.07
N GLY A 112 -7.89 -0.08 0.07
CA GLY A 112 -7.10 -0.71 -0.99
C GLY A 112 -7.74 -0.54 -2.37
N LEU A 113 -9.06 -0.70 -2.48
CA LEU A 113 -9.80 -0.43 -3.72
C LEU A 113 -9.65 1.02 -4.17
N VAL A 114 -9.80 1.98 -3.25
CA VAL A 114 -9.62 3.41 -3.56
C VAL A 114 -8.21 3.68 -4.06
N VAL A 115 -7.18 3.12 -3.41
CA VAL A 115 -5.78 3.25 -3.85
C VAL A 115 -5.57 2.65 -5.24
N TYR A 116 -6.15 1.47 -5.52
CA TYR A 116 -6.08 0.88 -6.86
C TYR A 116 -6.68 1.80 -7.93
N PHE A 117 -7.89 2.31 -7.71
CA PHE A 117 -8.53 3.20 -8.68
C PHE A 117 -7.74 4.50 -8.85
N PHE A 118 -7.21 5.05 -7.76
CA PHE A 118 -6.35 6.23 -7.81
C PHE A 118 -5.09 5.98 -8.65
N ASN A 119 -4.36 4.90 -8.36
CA ASN A 119 -3.12 4.57 -9.07
C ASN A 119 -3.36 4.32 -10.56
N PHE A 120 -4.39 3.55 -10.92
CA PHE A 120 -4.55 3.05 -12.27
C PHE A 120 -5.50 3.87 -13.17
N PHE A 121 -6.25 4.83 -12.62
CA PHE A 121 -7.13 5.72 -13.38
C PHE A 121 -6.84 7.21 -13.20
N VAL A 122 -6.16 7.61 -12.10
CA VAL A 122 -5.76 9.01 -11.86
C VAL A 122 -4.28 9.18 -12.13
N MET A 123 -3.41 8.43 -11.45
CA MET A 123 -1.95 8.60 -11.58
C MET A 123 -1.42 8.24 -12.98
N THR A 124 -2.11 7.37 -13.71
CA THR A 124 -1.79 7.05 -15.12
C THR A 124 -1.88 8.27 -16.05
N ARG A 125 -2.47 9.38 -15.62
CA ARG A 125 -2.41 10.65 -16.38
C ARG A 125 -1.04 11.32 -16.32
N ALA A 126 -0.30 11.11 -15.23
CA ALA A 126 1.06 11.63 -15.03
C ALA A 126 2.13 10.59 -15.37
N PHE A 127 1.85 9.32 -15.06
CA PHE A 127 2.76 8.18 -15.23
C PHE A 127 2.08 7.13 -16.11
N SER A 128 2.00 7.41 -17.42
CA SER A 128 1.18 6.65 -18.36
C SER A 128 1.53 5.17 -18.47
N TRP A 129 2.79 4.81 -18.25
CA TRP A 129 3.28 3.43 -18.33
C TRP A 129 2.58 2.47 -17.35
N PHE A 130 2.05 2.95 -16.23
CA PHE A 130 1.29 2.10 -15.30
C PHE A 130 0.01 1.49 -15.90
N ILE A 131 -0.44 1.96 -17.07
CA ILE A 131 -1.56 1.34 -17.76
C ILE A 131 -1.29 -0.13 -18.14
N GLU A 132 -0.03 -0.51 -18.35
CA GLU A 132 0.37 -1.85 -18.77
C GLU A 132 0.16 -2.92 -17.70
N VAL A 133 0.28 -2.55 -16.43
CA VAL A 133 0.10 -3.47 -15.28
C VAL A 133 -1.27 -3.34 -14.63
N ARG A 134 -2.18 -2.56 -15.24
CA ARG A 134 -3.56 -2.44 -14.79
C ARG A 134 -4.30 -3.74 -15.08
N GLY A 135 -4.76 -4.42 -14.03
CA GLY A 135 -5.50 -5.66 -14.19
C GLY A 135 -5.96 -6.26 -12.88
N TRP A 136 -6.52 -7.46 -12.97
CA TRP A 136 -7.09 -8.13 -11.80
C TRP A 136 -6.02 -8.51 -10.75
N HIS A 137 -4.77 -8.75 -11.18
CA HIS A 137 -3.66 -9.06 -10.28
C HIS A 137 -3.33 -7.89 -9.36
N THR A 138 -3.12 -6.71 -9.95
CA THR A 138 -2.84 -5.47 -9.20
C THR A 138 -4.05 -5.03 -8.40
N PHE A 139 -5.27 -5.27 -8.90
CA PHE A 139 -6.51 -5.08 -8.13
C PHE A 139 -6.52 -5.91 -6.84
N ILE A 140 -6.31 -7.22 -6.94
CA ILE A 140 -6.27 -8.11 -5.77
C ILE A 140 -5.12 -7.72 -4.84
N GLY A 141 -3.96 -7.39 -5.39
CA GLY A 141 -2.80 -6.96 -4.60
C GLY A 141 -3.10 -5.73 -3.75
N HIS A 142 -3.79 -4.74 -4.29
CA HIS A 142 -4.17 -3.53 -3.53
C HIS A 142 -5.20 -3.83 -2.43
N VAL A 143 -6.15 -4.73 -2.67
CA VAL A 143 -7.09 -5.19 -1.63
C VAL A 143 -6.33 -5.89 -0.50
N ILE A 144 -5.41 -6.81 -0.84
CA ILE A 144 -4.57 -7.52 0.13
C ILE A 144 -3.70 -6.54 0.92
N PHE A 145 -3.08 -5.57 0.24
CA PHE A 145 -2.32 -4.50 0.88
C PHE A 145 -3.17 -3.77 1.93
N GLY A 146 -4.35 -3.29 1.56
CA GLY A 146 -5.22 -2.54 2.46
C GLY A 146 -5.69 -3.37 3.65
N VAL A 147 -6.09 -4.62 3.42
CA VAL A 147 -6.47 -5.57 4.48
C VAL A 147 -5.31 -5.82 5.43
N ALA A 148 -4.11 -6.09 4.90
CA ALA A 148 -2.92 -6.36 5.70
C ALA A 148 -2.51 -5.13 6.53
N ALA A 149 -2.51 -3.94 5.93
CA ALA A 149 -2.21 -2.69 6.62
C ALA A 149 -3.18 -2.45 7.79
N ALA A 150 -4.49 -2.63 7.56
CA ALA A 150 -5.50 -2.47 8.61
C ALA A 150 -5.36 -3.52 9.72
N ALA A 151 -5.12 -4.79 9.38
CA ALA A 151 -4.96 -5.86 10.37
C ALA A 151 -3.69 -5.68 11.22
N CYS A 152 -2.58 -5.28 10.59
CA CYS A 152 -1.35 -4.93 11.30
C CYS A 152 -1.58 -3.75 12.24
N TYR A 153 -2.24 -2.69 11.76
CA TYR A 153 -2.51 -1.50 12.56
C TYR A 153 -3.39 -1.83 13.77
N TRP A 154 -4.50 -2.54 13.54
CA TRP A 154 -5.39 -3.03 14.60
C TRP A 154 -4.62 -3.81 15.68
N LYS A 155 -3.70 -4.69 15.26
CA LYS A 155 -2.91 -5.50 16.18
C LYS A 155 -1.86 -4.71 16.94
N LEU A 156 -1.20 -3.74 16.32
CA LEU A 156 -0.16 -2.93 16.94
C LEU A 156 -0.77 -1.91 17.91
N GLU A 157 -1.78 -1.15 17.47
CA GLU A 157 -2.43 -0.13 18.29
C GLU A 157 -3.13 -0.73 19.53
N SER A 158 -3.66 -1.94 19.42
CA SER A 158 -4.26 -2.65 20.57
C SER A 158 -3.27 -2.96 21.70
N LYS A 159 -1.96 -3.03 21.42
CA LYS A 159 -0.94 -3.34 22.43
C LYS A 159 -0.55 -2.10 23.23
N ASP A 160 -0.55 -0.92 22.61
CA ASP A 160 -0.11 0.33 23.26
C ASP A 160 -1.12 0.87 24.29
N VAL A 161 -2.38 0.40 24.27
CA VAL A 161 -3.40 0.75 25.28
C VAL A 161 -3.31 -0.14 26.55
N SER A 162 -2.47 -1.18 26.56
CA SER A 162 -2.41 -2.18 27.64
C SER A 162 -1.33 -1.94 28.72
N HIS A 163 -0.84 -0.71 28.87
CA HIS A 163 0.18 -0.33 29.86
C HIS A 163 -0.36 0.51 31.02
#